data_AF-A0A7W1NQ95-F1
#
_entry.id   AF-A0A7W1NQ95-F1
#
_cell.length_a   1.000
_cell.length_b   1.000
_cell.length_c   1.000
_cell.angle_alpha   90.00
_cell.angle_beta   90.00
_cell.angle_gamma   90.00
#
_symmetry.space_group_name_H-M   'P 1'
#
loop_
_entity.id
_entity.type
_entity.pdbx_description
1 polymer ?
#
loop_
_entity_poly.entity_id
_entity_poly.type
_entity_poly.pdbx_seq_one_letter_code
_entity_poly.pdbx_strand_id
1 'polypeptide(L)'
;MGVVVDWTDAEKKIIRYEFPGQWTWDDLYAAMSQVNEMMATVPYNVYVVISFERSKGIPPGALTHLRIGTLKAAPNWGGGVFIGISTLLTALLHTFTLINKKLGDRYAIAKDDDEAMAIIRKWREKESPIST
;
A
#
# COMPACT_ATOMS: atom_id res chain seq x y z
N MET A 1 -13.28 0.59 14.38
CA MET A 1 -12.98 -0.69 13.71
C MET A 1 -11.56 -0.53 13.19
N GLY A 2 -10.72 -1.55 13.35
CA GLY A 2 -9.34 -1.48 12.90
C GLY A 2 -9.22 -1.47 11.37
N VAL A 3 -7.98 -1.35 10.90
CA VAL A 3 -7.64 -1.48 9.48
C VAL A 3 -7.89 -2.93 9.04
N VAL A 4 -8.57 -3.12 7.92
CA VAL A 4 -8.90 -4.43 7.37
C VAL A 4 -7.98 -4.72 6.20
N VAL A 5 -7.48 -5.95 6.11
CA VAL A 5 -6.64 -6.41 5.00
C VAL A 5 -7.12 -7.75 4.46
N ASP A 6 -7.19 -7.86 3.13
CA ASP A 6 -7.58 -9.10 2.46
C ASP A 6 -6.95 -9.20 1.07
N TRP A 7 -6.90 -10.41 0.51
CA TRP A 7 -6.60 -10.65 -0.89
C TRP A 7 -7.76 -10.20 -1.77
N THR A 8 -7.48 -9.43 -2.82
CA THR A 8 -8.53 -9.02 -3.77
C THR A 8 -8.83 -10.08 -4.81
N ASP A 9 -7.94 -11.07 -4.97
CA ASP A 9 -8.04 -12.12 -5.97
C ASP A 9 -7.69 -13.50 -5.41
N ALA A 10 -8.25 -14.54 -6.04
CA ALA A 10 -7.91 -15.92 -5.71
C ALA A 10 -6.44 -16.26 -6.02
N GLU A 11 -5.84 -15.53 -6.98
CA GLU A 11 -4.44 -15.67 -7.35
C GLU A 11 -3.47 -15.08 -6.30
N LYS A 12 -3.97 -14.38 -5.27
CA LYS A 12 -3.20 -13.78 -4.18
C LYS A 12 -2.06 -12.87 -4.66
N LYS A 13 -2.33 -12.02 -5.65
CA LYS A 13 -1.33 -11.09 -6.20
C LYS A 13 -1.51 -9.67 -5.71
N ILE A 14 -2.70 -9.36 -5.20
CA ILE A 14 -3.06 -8.01 -4.77
C ILE A 14 -3.72 -8.08 -3.41
N ILE A 15 -3.19 -7.33 -2.45
CA ILE A 15 -3.77 -7.15 -1.12
C ILE A 15 -4.44 -5.79 -1.06
N ARG A 16 -5.63 -5.71 -0.48
CA ARG A 16 -6.32 -4.45 -0.23
C ARG A 16 -6.30 -4.13 1.26
N TYR A 17 -5.85 -2.92 1.58
CA TYR A 17 -6.09 -2.27 2.87
C TYR A 17 -7.35 -1.43 2.76
N GLU A 18 -8.24 -1.58 3.73
CA GLU A 18 -9.37 -0.68 3.95
C GLU A 18 -9.27 -0.06 5.34
N PHE A 19 -9.51 1.25 5.40
CA PHE A 19 -9.50 2.02 6.64
C PHE A 19 -10.93 2.45 7.01
N PRO A 20 -11.75 1.58 7.62
CA PRO A 20 -13.14 1.90 7.92
C PRO A 20 -13.27 2.83 9.13
N GLY A 21 -13.77 4.04 8.91
CA GLY A 21 -14.08 4.97 10.00
C GLY A 21 -12.84 5.50 10.71
N GLN A 22 -12.82 5.37 12.04
CA GLN A 22 -11.67 5.75 12.87
C GLN A 22 -10.82 4.51 13.15
N TRP A 23 -9.53 4.64 12.88
CA TRP A 23 -8.47 3.66 13.13
C TRP A 23 -7.35 4.33 13.95
N THR A 24 -6.45 3.54 14.50
CA THR A 24 -5.27 3.99 15.27
C THR A 24 -3.99 3.52 14.60
N TRP A 25 -2.84 4.12 14.93
CA TRP A 25 -1.57 3.64 14.40
C TRP A 25 -1.29 2.18 14.73
N ASP A 26 -1.74 1.70 15.90
CA ASP A 26 -1.61 0.30 16.30
C ASP A 26 -2.45 -0.61 15.39
N ASP A 27 -3.64 -0.17 14.96
CA ASP A 27 -4.45 -0.90 13.97
C ASP A 27 -3.71 -1.03 12.62
N LEU A 28 -3.06 0.04 12.17
CA LEU A 28 -2.24 -0.02 10.96
C LEU A 28 -1.04 -0.95 11.13
N TYR A 29 -0.36 -0.90 12.27
CA TYR A 29 0.78 -1.76 12.53
C TYR A 29 0.40 -3.24 12.60
N ALA A 30 -0.74 -3.55 13.22
CA ALA A 30 -1.30 -4.89 13.21
C ALA A 30 -1.59 -5.35 11.77
N ALA A 31 -2.24 -4.50 10.96
CA ALA A 31 -2.51 -4.80 9.56
C ALA A 31 -1.24 -5.00 8.73
N MET A 32 -0.20 -4.18 8.94
CA MET A 32 1.10 -4.34 8.29
C MET A 32 1.78 -5.66 8.66
N SER A 33 1.69 -6.07 9.92
CA SER A 33 2.20 -7.38 10.36
C SER A 33 1.46 -8.52 9.66
N GLN A 34 0.13 -8.45 9.64
CA GLN A 34 -0.70 -9.44 8.96
C GLN A 34 -0.39 -9.52 7.46
N VAL A 35 -0.19 -8.39 6.79
CA VAL A 35 0.14 -8.36 5.37
C VAL A 35 1.53 -8.92 5.09
N ASN A 36 2.51 -8.68 5.96
CA ASN A 36 3.82 -9.35 5.85
C ASN A 36 3.69 -10.87 5.95
N GLU A 37 2.85 -11.37 6.86
CA GLU A 37 2.56 -12.81 6.97
C GLU A 37 1.85 -13.34 5.72
N MET A 38 0.86 -12.61 5.19
CA MET A 38 0.17 -12.95 3.96
C MET A 38 1.14 -13.03 2.78
N MET A 39 1.99 -12.02 2.59
CA MET A 39 2.99 -11.98 1.51
C MET A 39 4.02 -13.09 1.63
N ALA A 40 4.38 -13.53 2.84
CA ALA A 40 5.30 -14.64 3.05
C ALA A 40 4.73 -16.00 2.59
N THR A 41 3.42 -16.10 2.36
CA THR A 41 2.78 -17.34 1.85
C THR A 41 2.96 -17.56 0.35
N VAL A 42 3.49 -16.57 -0.39
CA VAL A 42 3.60 -16.61 -1.85
C VAL A 42 5.02 -16.27 -2.34
N PRO A 43 5.54 -16.96 -3.38
CA PRO A 43 6.93 -16.77 -3.82
C PRO A 43 7.11 -15.65 -4.86
N TYR A 44 6.06 -14.91 -5.20
CA TYR A 44 6.07 -13.87 -6.23
C TYR A 44 5.78 -12.48 -5.65
N ASN A 45 5.97 -11.44 -6.47
CA ASN A 45 5.70 -10.07 -6.08
C ASN A 45 4.21 -9.84 -5.82
N VAL A 46 3.92 -9.18 -4.72
CA VAL A 46 2.56 -8.80 -4.31
C VAL A 46 2.43 -7.28 -4.34
N TYR A 47 1.33 -6.81 -4.91
CA TYR A 47 0.98 -5.38 -4.93
C TYR A 47 -0.09 -5.09 -3.90
N VAL A 48 -0.16 -3.82 -3.51
CA VAL A 48 -1.08 -3.40 -2.46
C VAL A 48 -1.93 -2.23 -2.95
N VAL A 49 -3.24 -2.31 -2.71
CA VAL A 49 -4.16 -1.17 -2.85
C VAL A 49 -4.51 -0.67 -1.46
N ILE A 50 -4.39 0.63 -1.23
CA ILE A 50 -4.53 1.27 0.08
C ILE A 50 -5.68 2.28 -0.01
N SER A 51 -6.90 1.85 0.34
CA SER A 51 -8.10 2.70 0.21
C SER A 51 -8.45 3.41 1.51
N PHE A 52 -8.41 4.74 1.46
CA PHE A 52 -8.83 5.65 2.52
C PHE A 52 -10.24 6.21 2.30
N GLU A 53 -10.98 5.77 1.28
CA GLU A 53 -12.29 6.34 0.92
C GLU A 53 -13.32 6.28 2.05
N ARG A 54 -13.22 5.25 2.90
CA ARG A 54 -14.11 5.06 4.06
C ARG A 54 -13.50 5.56 5.37
N SER A 55 -12.33 6.20 5.31
CA SER A 55 -11.64 6.72 6.48
C SER A 55 -12.26 8.04 6.92
N LYS A 56 -12.45 8.19 8.24
CA LYS A 56 -12.90 9.45 8.86
C LYS A 56 -11.76 10.42 9.16
N GLY A 57 -10.53 10.08 8.79
CA GLY A 57 -9.36 10.92 8.99
C GLY A 57 -8.11 10.11 9.30
N ILE A 58 -7.03 10.84 9.57
CA ILE A 58 -5.74 10.26 9.93
C ILE A 58 -5.49 10.53 11.40
N PRO A 59 -5.05 9.53 12.18
CA PRO A 59 -4.70 9.74 13.57
C PRO A 59 -3.58 10.79 13.71
N PRO A 60 -3.53 11.54 14.82
CA PRO A 60 -2.46 12.51 15.07
C PRO A 60 -1.06 11.90 14.97
N GLY A 61 -0.06 12.71 14.61
CA GLY A 61 1.34 12.25 14.56
C GLY A 61 1.77 11.60 13.23
N ALA A 62 1.00 11.76 12.16
CA ALA A 62 1.25 11.15 10.84
C ALA A 62 2.69 11.24 10.33
N LEU A 63 3.37 12.37 10.53
CA LEU A 63 4.76 12.56 10.09
C LEU A 63 5.73 11.59 10.77
N THR A 64 5.54 11.31 12.06
CA THR A 64 6.34 10.36 12.83
C THR A 64 6.14 8.94 12.31
N HIS A 65 4.88 8.56 12.06
CA HIS A 65 4.53 7.21 11.64
C HIS A 65 4.90 6.92 10.18
N LEU A 66 4.83 7.90 9.29
CA LEU A 66 5.30 7.76 7.90
C LEU A 66 6.80 7.47 7.80
N ARG A 67 7.61 8.06 8.71
CA ARG A 67 9.04 7.78 8.80
C ARG A 67 9.33 6.34 9.24
N ILE A 68 8.43 5.73 10.01
CA ILE A 68 8.56 4.36 10.54
C ILE A 68 8.03 3.32 9.56
N GLY A 69 6.87 3.57 8.94
CA GLY A 69 6.18 2.63 8.05
C GLY A 69 6.94 2.27 6.77
N THR A 70 7.95 3.06 6.41
CA THR A 70 8.78 2.86 5.20
C THR A 70 10.01 1.98 5.45
N LEU A 71 10.28 1.57 6.69
CA LEU A 71 11.53 0.90 7.07
C LEU A 71 11.54 -0.62 6.88
N LYS A 72 10.41 -1.28 6.62
CA LYS A 72 10.36 -2.76 6.46
C LYS A 72 9.28 -3.22 5.46
N ALA A 73 9.42 -2.84 4.19
CA ALA A 73 8.66 -3.52 3.14
C ALA A 73 9.12 -4.99 3.05
N ALA A 74 8.18 -5.91 2.86
CA ALA A 74 8.53 -7.32 2.65
C ALA A 74 9.39 -7.51 1.40
N PRO A 75 10.25 -8.55 1.35
CA PRO A 75 11.16 -8.77 0.21
C PRO A 75 10.44 -8.87 -1.14
N ASN A 76 9.23 -9.43 -1.17
CA ASN A 76 8.39 -9.59 -2.36
C ASN A 76 7.34 -8.47 -2.52
N TRP A 77 7.57 -7.30 -1.93
CA TRP A 77 6.69 -6.15 -2.13
C TRP A 77 6.94 -5.50 -3.51
N GLY A 78 5.93 -5.58 -4.39
CA GLY A 78 5.96 -5.04 -5.76
C GLY A 78 5.65 -3.55 -5.84
N GLY A 79 4.72 -3.05 -5.01
CA GLY A 79 4.34 -1.63 -4.96
C GLY A 79 3.01 -1.38 -4.27
N GLY A 80 2.67 -0.11 -4.06
CA GLY A 80 1.46 0.34 -3.36
C GLY A 80 0.73 1.46 -4.11
N VAL A 81 -0.58 1.30 -4.32
CA VAL A 81 -1.44 2.33 -4.91
C VAL A 81 -2.42 2.86 -3.85
N PHE A 82 -2.44 4.17 -3.67
CA PHE A 82 -3.32 4.85 -2.72
C PHE A 82 -4.61 5.34 -3.40
N ILE A 83 -5.75 5.15 -2.75
CA ILE A 83 -7.06 5.66 -3.19
C ILE A 83 -7.67 6.51 -2.07
N GLY A 84 -8.30 7.62 -2.41
CA GLY A 84 -9.05 8.45 -1.45
C GLY A 84 -8.19 9.13 -0.38
N ILE A 85 -6.90 9.35 -0.64
CA ILE A 85 -6.02 10.02 0.32
C ILE A 85 -6.28 11.53 0.39
N SER A 86 -6.08 12.11 1.57
CA SER A 86 -6.22 13.56 1.79
C SER A 86 -5.06 14.34 1.15
N THR A 87 -5.28 15.63 0.86
CA THR A 87 -4.25 16.53 0.31
C THR A 87 -2.96 16.53 1.14
N LEU A 88 -3.08 16.44 2.47
CA LEU A 88 -1.94 16.34 3.37
C LEU A 88 -1.12 15.07 3.12
N LEU A 89 -1.76 13.91 2.99
CA LEU A 89 -1.04 12.67 2.67
C LEU A 89 -0.45 12.68 1.28
N THR A 90 -1.15 13.25 0.31
CA THR A 90 -0.62 13.42 -1.05
C THR A 90 0.69 14.21 -1.02
N ALA A 91 0.73 15.34 -0.30
CA ALA A 91 1.92 16.16 -0.17
C ALA A 91 3.08 15.43 0.54
N LEU A 92 2.76 14.68 1.60
CA LEU A 92 3.75 13.89 2.35
C LEU A 92 4.31 12.75 1.50
N LEU A 93 3.46 12.02 0.78
CA LEU A 93 3.86 10.96 -0.13
C LEU A 93 4.76 11.52 -1.24
N HIS A 94 4.37 12.63 -1.87
CA HIS A 94 5.20 13.29 -2.89
C HIS A 94 6.58 13.70 -2.35
N THR A 95 6.65 14.23 -1.14
CA THR A 95 7.92 14.60 -0.52
C THR A 95 8.78 13.36 -0.26
N PHE A 96 8.15 12.28 0.19
CA PHE A 96 8.84 11.01 0.45
C PHE A 96 9.39 10.37 -0.83
N THR A 97 8.61 10.35 -1.92
CA THR A 97 9.06 9.78 -3.21
C THR A 97 10.19 10.59 -3.86
N LEU A 98 10.25 11.90 -3.61
CA LEU A 98 11.37 12.75 -4.05
C LEU A 98 12.68 12.42 -3.31
N ILE A 99 12.60 12.10 -2.02
CA ILE A 99 13.76 11.77 -1.19
C ILE A 99 14.26 10.34 -1.50
N ASN A 100 13.35 9.42 -1.80
CA ASN A 100 13.68 8.03 -2.10
C ASN A 100 13.12 7.62 -3.48
N LYS A 101 13.86 7.99 -4.54
CA LYS A 101 13.47 7.73 -5.94
C LYS A 101 13.13 6.25 -6.22
N LYS A 102 13.89 5.32 -5.62
CA LYS A 102 13.66 3.87 -5.80
C LYS A 102 12.34 3.40 -5.20
N LEU A 103 11.89 3.98 -4.07
CA LEU A 103 10.54 3.75 -3.55
C LEU A 103 9.49 4.52 -4.34
N GLY A 104 9.82 5.70 -4.85
CA GLY A 104 8.93 6.54 -5.65
C GLY A 104 8.34 5.82 -6.85
N ASP A 105 9.13 5.01 -7.56
CA ASP A 105 8.66 4.26 -8.72
C ASP A 105 7.65 3.14 -8.40
N ARG A 106 7.51 2.79 -7.11
CA ARG A 106 6.62 1.74 -6.61
C ARG A 106 5.45 2.28 -5.79
N TYR A 107 5.25 3.60 -5.77
CA TYR A 107 4.08 4.23 -5.19
C TYR A 107 3.31 5.01 -6.24
N ALA A 108 1.98 4.92 -6.19
CA ALA A 108 1.10 5.73 -7.01
C ALA A 108 -0.14 6.15 -6.25
N ILE A 109 -0.85 7.14 -6.78
CA ILE A 109 -2.16 7.57 -6.31
C ILE A 109 -3.13 7.33 -7.47
N ALA A 110 -4.25 6.70 -7.17
CA ALA A 110 -5.36 6.47 -8.10
C ALA A 110 -6.62 7.18 -7.60
N LYS A 111 -7.48 7.57 -8.53
CA LYS A 111 -8.77 8.18 -8.24
C LYS A 111 -9.81 7.15 -7.76
N ASP A 112 -9.70 5.91 -8.22
CA ASP A 112 -10.64 4.81 -8.00
C ASP A 112 -9.93 3.44 -8.17
N ASP A 113 -10.69 2.37 -7.94
CA ASP A 113 -10.20 1.00 -8.03
C ASP A 113 -9.78 0.62 -9.47
N ASP A 114 -10.50 1.07 -10.49
CA ASP A 114 -10.19 0.77 -11.89
C ASP A 114 -8.82 1.35 -12.29
N GLU A 115 -8.56 2.62 -11.91
CA GLU A 115 -7.26 3.23 -12.14
C GLU A 115 -6.16 2.54 -11.33
N ALA A 116 -6.43 2.13 -10.08
CA ALA A 116 -5.46 1.43 -9.27
C ALA A 116 -5.02 0.10 -9.91
N MET A 117 -5.99 -0.68 -10.40
CA MET A 117 -5.72 -1.95 -11.09
C MET A 117 -4.99 -1.73 -12.42
N ALA A 118 -5.32 -0.67 -13.17
CA ALA A 118 -4.63 -0.32 -14.39
C ALA A 118 -3.15 0.05 -14.14
N ILE A 119 -2.85 0.75 -13.04
CA ILE A 119 -1.47 1.06 -12.63
C ILE A 119 -0.70 -0.21 -12.27
N ILE A 120 -1.28 -1.08 -11.42
CA ILE A 120 -0.65 -2.34 -11.01
C ILE A 120 -0.37 -3.22 -12.22
N ARG A 121 -1.30 -3.31 -13.17
CA ARG A 121 -1.08 -4.05 -14.42
C ARG A 121 0.14 -3.55 -15.18
N LYS A 122 0.31 -2.22 -15.32
CA LYS A 122 1.48 -1.63 -15.98
C LYS A 122 2.78 -1.93 -15.25
N TRP A 123 2.77 -1.98 -13.91
CA TRP A 123 3.95 -2.38 -13.14
C TRP A 123 4.32 -3.84 -13.40
N ARG A 124 3.32 -4.72 -13.42
CA ARG A 124 3.50 -6.16 -13.70
C ARG A 124 4.04 -6.43 -15.10
N GLU A 125 3.62 -5.68 -16.11
CA GLU A 125 4.14 -5.81 -17.47
C GLU A 125 5.61 -5.40 -17.60
N LYS A 126 6.10 -4.52 -16.71
CA LYS A 126 7.50 -4.08 -16.65
C LYS A 126 8.39 -5.00 -15.83
N GLU A 127 7.81 -5.80 -14.94
CA GLU A 127 8.54 -6.86 -14.26
C GLU A 127 8.81 -7.97 -15.28
N SER A 128 10.05 -8.07 -15.75
CA SER A 128 10.47 -9.18 -16.60
C SER A 128 10.01 -10.50 -15.95
N PRO A 129 9.40 -11.43 -16.71
CA PRO A 129 9.09 -12.74 -16.17
C PRO A 129 10.38 -13.31 -15.59
N ILE A 130 10.31 -13.83 -14.36
CA ILE A 130 11.40 -14.61 -13.79
C ILE A 130 11.64 -15.73 -14.80
N SER A 131 12.77 -15.69 -15.52
CA SER A 131 13.15 -16.76 -16.43
C SER A 131 13.15 -18.06 -15.62
N THR A 132 12.19 -18.93 -15.93
CA THR A 132 12.18 -20.35 -15.54
C THR A 132 13.44 -21.05 -16.01
#